data_AF-A0A937PL46-F1
#
_entry.id   AF-A0A937PL46-F1
#
_cell.length_a   1.000
_cell.length_b   1.000
_cell.length_c   1.000
_cell.angle_alpha   90.00
_cell.angle_beta   90.00
_cell.angle_gamma   90.00
#
_symmetry.space_group_name_H-M   'P 1'
#
loop_
_entity.id
_entity.type
_entity.pdbx_description
1 polymer ?
#
loop_
_entity_poly.entity_id
_entity_poly.type
_entity_poly.pdbx_seq_one_letter_code
_entity_poly.pdbx_strand_id
1 'polypeptide(L)'
;MKLAGIILGLLFCTTSLLAAKDAGTNKTLAAWVLPANLSQRGGSALTIQSGDRFDAIVLGEKARGRWMAGSSYFRRTQADQGGYPPETAAAQ
;
A
#
# COMPACT_ATOMS: atom_id res chain seq x y z
N MET A 1 -20.71 -36.41 -47.15
CA MET A 1 -19.26 -36.64 -46.93
C MET A 1 -18.66 -35.31 -46.46
N LYS A 2 -18.39 -35.13 -45.15
CA LYS A 2 -17.03 -35.18 -44.50
C LYS A 2 -16.03 -34.26 -45.25
N LEU A 3 -15.31 -33.28 -44.69
CA LEU A 3 -14.84 -32.93 -43.33
C LEU A 3 -14.82 -31.38 -43.22
N ALA A 4 -15.25 -30.70 -42.15
CA ALA A 4 -14.52 -30.47 -40.88
C ALA A 4 -13.08 -29.96 -41.06
N GLY A 5 -12.88 -28.64 -40.93
CA GLY A 5 -11.56 -28.00 -40.89
C GLY A 5 -11.61 -26.80 -39.95
N ILE A 6 -11.59 -27.08 -38.65
CA ILE A 6 -11.48 -26.10 -37.56
C ILE A 6 -10.14 -25.38 -37.74
N ILE A 7 -10.17 -24.13 -38.20
CA ILE A 7 -9.01 -23.24 -38.05
C ILE A 7 -9.03 -22.80 -36.59
N LEU A 8 -8.42 -23.63 -35.74
CA LEU A 8 -7.97 -23.23 -34.41
C LEU A 8 -6.85 -22.22 -34.66
N GLY A 9 -7.23 -20.96 -34.84
CA GLY A 9 -6.31 -19.84 -34.79
C GLY A 9 -5.68 -19.85 -33.40
N LEU A 10 -4.50 -20.45 -33.31
CA LEU A 10 -3.65 -20.41 -32.14
C LEU A 10 -3.26 -18.95 -31.95
N LEU A 11 -4.11 -18.18 -31.26
CA LEU A 11 -3.79 -16.85 -30.81
C LEU A 11 -2.71 -17.02 -29.74
N PHE A 12 -1.45 -17.08 -30.17
CA PHE A 12 -0.33 -16.70 -29.32
C PHE A 12 -0.51 -15.19 -29.05
N CYS A 13 -1.43 -14.87 -28.15
CA CYS A 13 -1.31 -13.66 -27.36
C CYS A 13 -0.10 -13.94 -26.48
N THR A 14 1.10 -13.68 -27.02
CA THR A 14 2.25 -13.43 -26.18
C THR A 14 1.86 -12.21 -25.37
N THR A 15 1.25 -12.43 -24.21
CA THR A 15 1.30 -11.47 -23.13
C THR A 15 2.77 -11.35 -22.84
N SER A 16 3.43 -10.41 -23.52
CA SER A 16 4.66 -9.85 -23.04
C SER A 16 4.33 -9.47 -21.60
N LEU A 17 4.82 -10.25 -20.65
CA LEU A 17 5.05 -9.75 -19.31
C LEU A 17 5.99 -8.57 -19.59
N LEU A 18 5.42 -7.37 -19.77
CA LEU A 18 6.07 -6.20 -19.24
C LEU A 18 6.07 -6.47 -17.74
N ALA A 19 7.03 -7.29 -17.30
CA ALA A 19 7.79 -6.94 -16.13
C ALA A 19 8.07 -5.46 -16.36
N ALA A 20 7.32 -4.61 -15.68
CA ALA A 20 7.53 -3.19 -15.66
C ALA A 20 8.94 -3.06 -15.09
N LYS A 21 9.92 -3.13 -15.99
CA LYS A 21 11.32 -2.98 -15.70
C LYS A 21 11.39 -1.66 -14.98
N ASP A 22 11.80 -1.77 -13.72
CA ASP A 22 11.80 -0.71 -12.73
C ASP A 22 12.07 0.61 -13.43
N ALA A 23 11.07 1.49 -13.50
CA ALA A 23 11.06 2.59 -14.45
C ALA A 23 12.20 3.60 -14.18
N GLY A 24 13.07 3.35 -13.20
CA GLY A 24 14.14 4.23 -12.75
C GLY A 24 13.63 5.54 -12.15
N THR A 25 12.31 5.70 -12.10
CA THR A 25 11.63 6.91 -11.65
C THR A 25 11.04 6.68 -10.27
N ASN A 26 11.18 7.68 -9.40
CA ASN A 26 10.45 7.76 -8.15
C ASN A 26 8.94 7.69 -8.44
N LYS A 27 8.22 6.88 -7.64
CA LYS A 27 6.76 6.79 -7.68
C LYS A 27 6.20 7.44 -6.43
N THR A 28 5.17 8.28 -6.59
CA THR A 28 4.40 8.82 -5.46
C THR A 28 3.11 8.02 -5.32
N LEU A 29 2.91 7.43 -4.15
CA LEU A 29 1.63 6.83 -3.75
C LEU A 29 0.95 7.74 -2.75
N ALA A 30 -0.35 7.92 -2.90
CA ALA A 30 -1.17 8.71 -1.99
C ALA A 30 -2.46 7.96 -1.66
N ALA A 31 -2.90 8.07 -0.41
CA ALA A 31 -4.14 7.50 0.08
C ALA A 31 -4.96 8.58 0.77
N TRP A 32 -6.22 8.70 0.40
CA TRP A 32 -7.22 9.53 1.09
C TRP A 32 -8.11 8.57 1.85
N VAL A 33 -8.11 8.68 3.17
CA VAL A 33 -8.83 7.77 4.06
C VAL A 33 -9.63 8.56 5.07
N LEU A 34 -10.79 8.01 5.44
CA LEU A 34 -11.57 8.47 6.58
C LEU A 34 -11.70 7.28 7.56
N PRO A 35 -10.93 7.26 8.65
CA PRO A 35 -11.04 6.20 9.65
C PRO A 35 -12.45 6.12 10.23
N ALA A 36 -12.98 4.92 10.47
CA ALA A 36 -14.32 4.76 11.05
C ALA A 36 -14.45 5.24 12.51
N ASN A 37 -13.31 5.43 13.18
CA ASN A 37 -13.16 6.02 14.51
C ASN A 37 -11.68 6.40 14.67
N LEU A 38 -11.25 6.92 15.82
CA LEU A 38 -9.85 7.31 16.08
C LEU A 38 -9.17 6.43 17.14
N SER A 39 -9.76 5.26 17.42
CA SER A 39 -9.34 4.37 18.51
C SER A 39 -8.36 3.28 18.06
N GLN A 40 -8.05 3.21 16.77
CA GLN A 40 -7.15 2.22 16.16
C GLN A 40 -5.79 2.23 16.83
N ARG A 41 -5.17 1.06 16.86
CA ARG A 41 -3.82 0.86 17.38
C ARG A 41 -3.06 -0.04 16.41
N GLY A 42 -2.01 0.50 15.77
CA GLY A 42 -1.09 -0.27 14.94
C GLY A 42 -1.62 -0.64 13.55
N GLY A 43 -2.62 0.08 13.01
CA GLY A 43 -3.11 -0.09 11.64
C GLY A 43 -2.52 0.94 10.68
N SER A 44 -2.45 0.61 9.39
CA SER A 44 -1.96 1.51 8.33
C SER A 44 -2.99 1.73 7.23
N ALA A 45 -2.98 2.93 6.67
CA ALA A 45 -3.77 3.29 5.49
C ALA A 45 -3.08 2.81 4.19
N LEU A 46 -1.75 2.80 4.19
CA LEU A 46 -0.91 2.37 3.08
C LEU A 46 0.37 1.76 3.65
N THR A 47 0.79 0.62 3.10
CA THR A 47 2.06 -0.04 3.44
C THR A 47 2.76 -0.46 2.17
N ILE A 48 4.07 -0.23 2.12
CA ILE A 48 4.96 -0.84 1.14
C ILE A 48 5.91 -1.75 1.92
N GLN A 49 6.01 -3.00 1.51
CA GLN A 49 6.81 -4.01 2.22
C GLN A 49 7.73 -4.74 1.23
N SER A 50 8.94 -5.04 1.71
CA SER A 50 9.90 -5.93 1.05
C SER A 50 10.59 -6.77 2.12
N GLY A 51 10.41 -8.10 2.06
CA GLY A 51 10.87 -9.01 3.11
C GLY A 51 10.24 -8.69 4.48
N ASP A 52 11.08 -8.53 5.50
CA ASP A 52 10.73 -8.18 6.89
C ASP A 52 10.62 -6.67 7.13
N ARG A 53 10.97 -5.86 6.14
CA ARG A 53 11.01 -4.40 6.22
C ARG A 53 9.78 -3.80 5.55
N PHE A 54 9.11 -2.90 6.27
CA PHE A 54 8.05 -2.07 5.70
C PHE A 54 8.23 -0.60 6.03
N ASP A 55 7.61 0.24 5.21
CA ASP A 55 7.30 1.64 5.50
C ASP A 55 5.78 1.85 5.29
N ALA A 56 5.14 2.61 6.18
CA ALA A 56 3.68 2.75 6.18
C ALA A 56 3.21 4.12 6.66
N ILE A 57 1.99 4.49 6.27
CA ILE A 57 1.24 5.61 6.86
C ILE A 57 0.34 5.01 7.94
N VAL A 58 0.71 5.20 9.21
CA VAL A 58 0.12 4.50 10.37
C VAL A 58 -0.66 5.46 11.25
N LEU A 59 -1.81 5.02 11.75
CA LEU A 59 -2.61 5.75 12.75
C LEU A 59 -2.52 5.04 14.11
N GLY A 60 -2.10 5.77 15.14
CA GLY A 60 -2.31 5.34 16.52
C GLY A 60 -1.31 4.33 17.08
N GLU A 61 -0.19 4.03 16.41
CA GLU A 61 0.75 2.99 16.84
C GLU A 61 1.62 3.42 18.03
N LYS A 62 2.37 4.53 17.94
CA LYS A 62 3.14 5.08 19.06
C LYS A 62 2.38 6.10 19.91
N ALA A 63 1.48 6.84 19.29
CA ALA A 63 0.64 7.84 19.95
C ALA A 63 -0.77 7.75 19.37
N ARG A 64 -1.75 7.55 20.26
CA ARG A 64 -3.16 7.34 19.88
C ARG A 64 -3.67 8.55 19.10
N GLY A 65 -4.45 8.29 18.06
CA GLY A 65 -5.05 9.32 17.22
C GLY A 65 -4.03 10.20 16.48
N ARG A 66 -2.78 9.77 16.28
CA ARG A 66 -1.78 10.52 15.50
C ARG A 66 -1.32 9.71 14.31
N TRP A 67 -1.14 10.40 13.19
CA TRP A 67 -0.49 9.85 12.01
C TRP A 67 1.03 9.85 12.19
N MET A 68 1.69 8.80 11.71
CA MET A 68 3.14 8.67 11.77
C MET A 68 3.66 7.81 10.63
N ALA A 69 4.95 7.98 10.31
CA ALA A 69 5.69 7.04 9.50
C ALA A 69 5.92 5.73 10.29
N GLY A 70 5.19 4.68 9.93
CA GLY A 70 5.33 3.34 10.50
C GLY A 70 6.51 2.59 9.89
N SER A 71 7.18 1.76 10.70
CA SER A 71 8.29 0.92 10.25
C SER A 71 8.51 -0.28 11.16
N SER A 72 9.14 -1.34 10.65
CA SER A 72 9.45 -2.54 11.42
C SER A 72 10.17 -2.19 12.73
N TYR A 73 9.61 -2.64 13.86
CA TYR A 73 10.12 -2.40 15.21
C TYR A 73 10.38 -0.92 15.53
N PHE A 74 9.64 0.01 14.89
CA PHE A 74 9.82 1.45 15.04
C PHE A 74 11.19 1.99 14.60
N ARG A 75 12.00 1.21 13.88
CA ARG A 75 13.39 1.56 13.57
C ARG A 75 13.56 2.88 12.82
N ARG A 76 12.53 3.31 12.08
CA ARG A 76 12.47 4.59 11.35
C ARG A 76 11.23 5.40 11.72
N THR A 77 10.56 5.04 12.81
CA THR A 77 9.41 5.78 13.32
C THR A 77 9.93 6.79 14.34
N GLN A 78 9.53 8.06 14.20
CA GLN A 78 10.02 9.12 15.09
C GLN A 78 9.75 8.78 16.58
N ALA A 79 10.73 9.06 17.44
CA ALA A 79 10.64 8.73 18.85
C ALA A 79 9.51 9.53 19.53
N ASP A 80 9.63 10.85 19.42
CA ASP A 80 8.66 11.83 19.89
C ASP A 80 7.57 12.07 18.84
N GLN A 81 6.31 11.92 19.27
CA GLN A 81 5.13 12.12 18.44
C GLN A 81 4.39 13.42 18.77
N GLY A 82 4.89 14.21 19.73
CA GLY A 82 4.26 15.43 20.21
C GLY A 82 4.07 16.49 19.12
N GLY A 83 4.98 16.52 18.13
CA GLY A 83 4.94 17.46 17.01
C GLY A 83 3.92 17.16 15.90
N TYR A 84 3.32 15.96 15.86
CA TYR A 84 2.32 15.61 14.86
C TYR A 84 0.91 15.89 15.38
N PRO A 85 0.06 16.67 14.69
CA PRO A 85 -1.29 16.96 15.19
C PRO A 85 -2.11 15.67 15.38
N PRO A 86 -3.01 15.63 16.38
CA PRO A 86 -3.99 14.58 16.44
C PRO A 86 -4.93 14.64 15.23
N GLU A 87 -5.25 13.47 14.68
CA GLU A 87 -6.37 13.30 13.76
C GLU A 87 -7.68 13.61 14.50
N THR A 88 -8.61 14.25 13.80
CA THR A 88 -9.93 14.64 14.31
C THR A 88 -11.07 14.18 13.40
N ALA A 89 -10.78 13.85 12.15
CA ALA A 89 -11.74 13.33 11.19
C ALA A 89 -11.95 11.82 11.36
N ALA A 90 -13.18 11.44 11.68
CA ALA A 90 -13.65 10.06 11.66
C ALA A 90 -15.00 9.96 10.96
N ALA A 91 -15.29 8.81 10.35
CA ALA A 91 -16.64 8.49 9.92
C ALA A 91 -17.54 8.43 11.17
N GLN A 92 -18.71 9.06 11.07
CA GLN A 92 -19.66 9.22 12.17
C GLN A 92 -20.20 7.88 12.68
#